data_AF-A0A4U1IL81-F1
#
_entry.id   AF-A0A4U1IL81-F1
#
_cell.length_a   1.000
_cell.length_b   1.000
_cell.length_c   1.000
_cell.angle_alpha   90.00
_cell.angle_beta   90.00
_cell.angle_gamma   90.00
#
_symmetry.space_group_name_H-M   'P 1'
#
loop_
_entity.id
_entity.type
_entity.pdbx_description
1 polymer ?
#
loop_
_entity_poly.entity_id
_entity_poly.type
_entity_poly.pdbx_seq_one_letter_code
_entity_poly.pdbx_strand_id
1 'polypeptide(L)'
;MPSEENGASSCGRETNVHGTGYDAAARACLWDAWLNGSTAGLMITMHTVEGDPISYMMRVRPGPIVDVTEDSRDRFGSPGVTRTTCKTLEKRAGSGDRFGFVLRGCDGRASEIVIP
;
A
#
# COMPACT_ATOMS: atom_id res chain seq x y z
N MET A 1 3.83 -24.22 -6.01
CA MET A 1 3.63 -23.30 -7.14
C MET A 1 2.90 -22.08 -6.60
N PRO A 2 3.58 -20.98 -6.21
CA PRO A 2 2.86 -19.77 -5.82
C PRO A 2 2.39 -19.07 -7.09
N SER A 3 1.07 -18.88 -7.16
CA SER A 3 0.33 -18.38 -8.30
C SER A 3 0.76 -16.96 -8.67
N GLU A 4 1.03 -16.77 -9.95
CA GLU A 4 1.22 -15.48 -10.59
C GLU A 4 0.00 -14.59 -10.33
N GLU A 5 0.19 -13.54 -9.53
CA GLU A 5 -0.78 -12.47 -9.38
C GLU A 5 -0.81 -11.64 -10.67
N ASN A 6 -1.76 -11.99 -11.55
CA ASN A 6 -2.01 -11.38 -12.86
C ASN A 6 -1.64 -9.89 -12.99
N GLY A 7 -0.51 -9.62 -13.66
CA GLY A 7 -0.30 -8.45 -14.52
C GLY A 7 0.49 -7.25 -13.97
N ALA A 8 0.85 -7.22 -12.69
CA ALA A 8 1.65 -6.14 -12.11
C ALA A 8 3.06 -6.62 -11.75
N SER A 9 4.09 -5.93 -12.25
CA SER A 9 5.47 -6.19 -11.83
C SER A 9 5.60 -5.94 -10.32
N SER A 10 6.13 -6.90 -9.57
CA SER A 10 6.23 -6.74 -8.11
C SER A 10 7.38 -5.80 -7.75
N CYS A 11 7.08 -4.75 -6.99
CA CYS A 11 8.07 -3.89 -6.32
C CYS A 11 8.57 -4.49 -4.99
N GLY A 12 8.08 -5.66 -4.59
CA GLY A 12 8.49 -6.34 -3.37
C GLY A 12 7.53 -6.15 -2.19
N ARG A 13 8.07 -6.36 -0.98
CA ARG A 13 7.33 -6.37 0.28
C ARG A 13 8.11 -5.63 1.36
N GLU A 14 7.44 -4.75 2.07
CA GLU A 14 7.96 -4.03 3.24
C GLU A 14 7.25 -4.54 4.50
N THR A 15 8.00 -4.76 5.58
CA THR A 15 7.44 -5.02 6.90
C THR A 15 7.93 -3.97 7.86
N ASN A 16 7.01 -3.15 8.36
CA ASN A 16 7.24 -2.10 9.32
C ASN A 16 6.69 -2.54 10.69
N VAL A 17 7.60 -2.79 11.64
CA VAL A 17 7.30 -3.11 13.03
C VAL A 17 7.68 -1.89 13.88
N HIS A 18 6.68 -1.18 14.39
CA HIS A 18 6.86 0.01 15.25
C HIS A 18 7.83 1.07 14.67
N GLY A 19 7.73 1.38 13.37
CA GLY A 19 8.60 2.34 12.68
C GLY A 19 9.94 1.76 12.21
N THR A 20 10.21 0.49 12.52
CA THR A 20 11.40 -0.25 12.06
C THR A 20 11.02 -1.08 10.85
N GLY A 21 11.75 -0.89 9.75
CA GLY A 21 11.39 -1.48 8.47
C GLY A 21 10.81 -0.41 7.54
N TYR A 22 11.57 -0.12 6.50
CA TYR A 22 11.25 0.83 5.45
C TYR A 22 12.09 0.45 4.24
N ASP A 23 11.45 0.19 3.12
CA ASP A 23 12.15 -0.14 1.88
C ASP A 23 11.97 1.02 0.88
N ALA A 24 12.98 1.90 0.88
CA ALA A 24 13.00 3.06 0.00
C ALA A 24 12.90 2.66 -1.48
N ALA A 25 13.54 1.56 -1.87
CA ALA A 25 13.58 1.11 -3.25
C ALA A 25 12.23 0.52 -3.67
N ALA A 26 11.59 -0.27 -2.81
CA ALA A 26 10.27 -0.82 -3.07
C ALA A 26 9.20 0.29 -3.18
N ARG A 27 9.23 1.29 -2.29
CA ARG A 27 8.33 2.44 -2.35
C ARG A 27 8.61 3.32 -3.57
N ALA A 28 9.87 3.55 -3.93
CA ALA A 28 10.24 4.29 -5.13
C ALA A 28 9.77 3.57 -6.41
N CYS A 29 9.91 2.25 -6.48
CA CYS A 29 9.43 1.44 -7.59
C CYS A 29 7.92 1.63 -7.83
N LEU A 30 7.09 1.55 -6.78
CA LEU A 30 5.64 1.73 -6.93
C LEU A 30 5.31 3.16 -7.37
N TRP A 31 6.02 4.14 -6.80
CA TRP A 31 5.83 5.54 -7.15
C TRP A 31 6.18 5.83 -8.61
N ASP A 32 7.30 5.31 -9.09
CA ASP A 32 7.73 5.49 -10.47
C ASP A 32 6.76 4.79 -11.43
N ALA A 33 6.21 3.63 -11.03
CA ALA A 33 5.17 2.98 -11.81
C ALA A 33 3.90 3.83 -11.94
N TRP A 34 3.46 4.47 -10.85
CA TRP A 34 2.35 5.42 -10.86
C TRP A 34 2.61 6.60 -11.80
N LEU A 35 3.79 7.24 -11.70
CA LEU A 35 4.15 8.36 -12.55
C LEU A 35 4.23 7.99 -14.04
N ASN A 36 4.71 6.80 -14.33
CA ASN A 36 4.88 6.30 -15.70
C ASN A 36 3.62 5.62 -16.27
N GLY A 37 2.56 5.48 -15.47
CA GLY A 37 1.34 4.77 -15.86
C GLY A 37 1.55 3.27 -16.12
N SER A 38 2.61 2.68 -15.54
CA SER A 38 2.92 1.25 -15.68
C SER A 38 2.37 0.43 -14.52
N THR A 39 2.21 -0.88 -14.72
CA THR A 39 1.68 -1.76 -13.67
C THR A 39 2.75 -2.15 -12.67
N ALA A 40 2.45 -1.95 -11.39
CA ALA A 40 3.30 -2.43 -10.31
C ALA A 40 2.53 -2.72 -9.03
N GLY A 41 3.07 -3.63 -8.21
CA GLY A 41 2.48 -4.01 -6.93
C GLY A 41 3.45 -3.92 -5.76
N LEU A 42 2.99 -3.39 -4.63
CA LEU A 42 3.76 -3.30 -3.39
C LEU A 42 2.92 -3.78 -2.21
N MET A 43 3.50 -4.61 -1.35
CA MET A 43 2.89 -4.98 -0.07
C MET A 43 3.62 -4.29 1.08
N ILE A 44 2.87 -3.65 1.96
CA ILE A 44 3.37 -3.03 3.19
C ILE A 44 2.62 -3.64 4.37
N THR A 45 3.32 -4.31 5.27
CA THR A 45 2.75 -4.80 6.52
C THR A 45 3.19 -3.91 7.66
N MET A 46 2.23 -3.23 8.30
CA MET A 46 2.44 -2.45 9.52
C MET A 46 1.95 -3.24 10.72
N HIS A 47 2.45 -2.93 11.91
CA HIS A 47 1.96 -3.53 13.16
C HIS A 47 1.35 -2.45 14.04
N THR A 48 0.23 -2.75 14.70
CA THR A 48 -0.34 -1.90 15.76
C THR A 48 0.63 -1.77 16.94
N VAL A 49 0.31 -0.91 17.90
CA VAL A 49 1.12 -0.76 19.13
C VAL A 49 1.19 -2.08 19.90
N GLU A 50 0.12 -2.88 19.87
CA GLU A 50 0.01 -4.21 20.49
C GLU A 50 0.66 -5.32 19.65
N GLY A 51 1.10 -5.01 18.43
CA GLY A 51 1.78 -5.94 17.54
C GLY A 51 0.87 -6.72 16.58
N ASP A 52 -0.40 -6.34 16.44
CA ASP A 52 -1.28 -7.00 15.47
C ASP A 52 -0.98 -6.48 14.04
N PRO A 53 -0.79 -7.35 13.03
CA PRO A 53 -0.40 -6.93 11.70
C PRO A 53 -1.59 -6.39 10.88
N ILE A 54 -1.32 -5.35 10.11
CA ILE A 54 -2.20 -4.76 9.10
C ILE A 54 -1.43 -4.71 7.79
N SER A 55 -1.87 -5.47 6.78
CA SER A 55 -1.20 -5.56 5.49
C SER A 55 -1.94 -4.79 4.42
N TYR A 56 -1.23 -3.89 3.74
CA TYR A 56 -1.70 -3.12 2.60
C TYR A 56 -1.03 -3.66 1.34
N MET A 57 -1.82 -4.16 0.41
CA MET A 57 -1.36 -4.50 -0.93
C MET A 57 -1.89 -3.47 -1.91
N MET A 58 -0.98 -2.66 -2.46
CA MET A 58 -1.27 -1.66 -3.48
C MET A 58 -0.92 -2.22 -4.85
N ARG A 59 -1.77 -1.98 -5.83
CA ARG A 59 -1.51 -2.28 -7.24
C ARG A 59 -1.85 -1.09 -8.13
N VAL A 60 -0.84 -0.51 -8.75
CA VAL A 60 -1.02 0.47 -9.82
C VAL A 60 -1.45 -0.27 -11.09
N ARG A 61 -2.50 0.23 -11.74
CA ARG A 61 -2.99 -0.27 -13.03
C ARG A 61 -2.76 0.77 -14.12
N PRO A 62 -2.90 0.42 -15.42
CA PRO A 62 -2.84 1.42 -16.48
C PRO A 62 -3.95 2.46 -16.28
N GLY A 63 -3.60 3.74 -16.45
CA GLY A 63 -4.46 4.88 -16.13
C GLY A 63 -4.38 5.30 -14.65
N PRO A 64 -5.21 6.25 -14.20
CA PRO A 64 -5.16 6.76 -12.83
C PRO A 64 -5.94 5.85 -11.88
N ILE A 65 -5.54 4.58 -11.77
CA ILE A 65 -6.23 3.59 -10.94
C ILE A 65 -5.23 2.86 -10.04
N VAL A 66 -5.53 2.83 -8.74
CA VAL A 66 -4.80 2.04 -7.75
C VAL A 66 -5.77 1.15 -6.98
N ASP A 67 -5.59 -0.16 -7.07
CA ASP A 67 -6.32 -1.11 -6.25
C ASP A 67 -5.58 -1.29 -4.91
N VAL A 68 -6.29 -1.16 -3.79
CA VAL A 68 -5.78 -1.36 -2.43
C VAL A 68 -6.54 -2.50 -1.78
N THR A 69 -5.80 -3.49 -1.30
CA THR A 69 -6.32 -4.52 -0.40
C THR A 69 -5.73 -4.32 0.98
N GLU A 70 -6.56 -4.04 1.96
CA GLU A 70 -6.20 -4.00 3.38
C GLU A 70 -6.62 -5.32 4.02
N ASP A 71 -5.68 -6.05 4.63
CA ASP A 71 -5.94 -7.21 5.50
C ASP A 71 -5.55 -6.79 6.93
N SER A 72 -6.55 -6.41 7.71
CA SER A 72 -6.39 -6.01 9.12
C SER A 72 -6.62 -7.20 10.02
N ARG A 73 -5.61 -7.53 10.83
CA ARG A 73 -5.71 -8.52 11.92
C ARG A 73 -5.69 -7.87 13.30
N ASP A 74 -5.93 -6.57 13.35
CA ASP A 74 -6.13 -5.82 14.59
C ASP A 74 -7.38 -6.35 15.31
N ARG A 75 -7.17 -6.96 16.48
CA ARG A 75 -8.25 -7.55 17.28
C ARG A 75 -9.16 -6.51 17.95
N PHE A 76 -8.67 -5.29 18.10
CA PHE A 76 -9.39 -4.19 18.75
C PHE A 76 -9.99 -3.21 17.74
N GLY A 77 -9.47 -3.21 16.51
CA GLY A 77 -9.97 -2.42 15.38
C GLY A 77 -11.09 -3.10 14.58
N SER A 78 -11.14 -2.80 13.27
CA SER A 78 -12.00 -3.50 12.32
C SER A 78 -11.22 -4.62 11.64
N PRO A 79 -11.29 -5.87 12.12
CA PRO A 79 -10.60 -6.97 11.47
C PRO A 79 -11.27 -7.33 10.13
N GLY A 80 -10.48 -7.86 9.20
CA GLY A 80 -10.95 -8.39 7.94
C GLY A 80 -10.25 -7.82 6.73
N VAL A 81 -10.71 -8.26 5.56
CA VAL A 81 -10.14 -7.87 4.26
C VAL A 81 -11.05 -6.86 3.58
N THR A 82 -10.53 -5.66 3.35
CA THR A 82 -11.20 -4.60 2.60
C THR A 82 -10.52 -4.41 1.25
N ARG A 83 -11.29 -4.27 0.18
CA ARG A 83 -10.80 -3.96 -1.16
C ARG A 83 -11.39 -2.64 -1.62
N THR A 84 -10.53 -1.76 -2.09
CA THR A 84 -10.88 -0.40 -2.48
C THR A 84 -10.14 -0.05 -3.77
N THR A 85 -10.78 0.68 -4.67
CA THR A 85 -10.13 1.22 -5.87
C THR A 85 -10.07 2.74 -5.74
N CYS A 86 -8.88 3.32 -5.88
CA CYS A 86 -8.62 4.75 -5.73
C CYS A 86 -8.13 5.36 -7.04
N LYS A 87 -8.30 6.68 -7.20
CA LYS A 87 -8.03 7.40 -8.46
C LYS A 87 -6.77 8.24 -8.45
N THR A 88 -6.20 8.47 -7.27
CA THR A 88 -4.99 9.27 -7.10
C THR A 88 -4.06 8.60 -6.11
N LEU A 89 -2.75 8.67 -6.38
CA LEU A 89 -1.68 8.34 -5.44
C LEU A 89 -0.78 9.58 -5.28
N GLU A 90 -0.60 10.01 -4.04
CA GLU A 90 0.25 11.14 -3.67
C GLU A 90 1.36 10.69 -2.71
N LYS A 91 2.56 11.26 -2.86
CA LYS A 91 3.61 11.14 -1.85
C LYS A 91 3.30 12.04 -0.66
N ARG A 92 3.41 11.48 0.54
CA ARG A 92 3.39 12.25 1.79
C ARG A 92 4.74 12.16 2.47
N ALA A 93 5.36 13.30 2.74
CA ALA A 93 6.62 13.35 3.49
C ALA A 93 6.45 12.68 4.87
N GLY A 94 7.39 11.79 5.20
CA GLY A 94 7.54 11.17 6.52
C GLY A 94 8.70 11.78 7.29
N SER A 95 9.23 11.05 8.27
CA SER A 95 10.42 11.45 9.03
C SER A 95 11.70 11.18 8.25
N GLY A 96 12.60 12.16 8.19
CA GLY A 96 13.84 12.08 7.41
C GLY A 96 13.55 11.97 5.91
N ASP A 97 14.26 11.08 5.21
CA ASP A 97 14.08 10.83 3.77
C ASP A 97 12.94 9.84 3.45
N ARG A 98 12.15 9.46 4.45
CA ARG A 98 11.03 8.52 4.27
C ARG A 98 9.81 9.23 3.70
N PHE A 99 9.00 8.50 2.93
CA PHE A 99 7.70 8.98 2.47
C PHE A 99 6.66 7.88 2.52
N GLY A 100 5.42 8.27 2.81
CA GLY A 100 4.21 7.45 2.71
C GLY A 100 3.39 7.77 1.47
N PHE A 101 2.24 7.11 1.37
CA PHE A 101 1.26 7.27 0.31
C PHE A 101 -0.06 7.80 0.85
N VAL A 102 -0.67 8.70 0.10
CA VAL A 102 -2.05 9.14 0.30
C VAL A 102 -2.83 8.78 -0.96
N LEU A 103 -3.83 7.92 -0.81
CA LEU A 103 -4.73 7.53 -1.88
C LEU A 103 -6.04 8.31 -1.76
N ARG A 104 -6.52 8.88 -2.87
CA ARG A 104 -7.75 9.69 -2.91
C ARG A 104 -8.74 9.21 -3.97
N GLY A 105 -9.99 9.65 -3.83
CA GLY A 105 -11.06 9.31 -4.77
C GLY A 105 -11.37 7.82 -4.73
N CYS A 106 -11.30 7.26 -3.52
CA CYS A 106 -11.46 5.83 -3.27
C CYS A 106 -12.94 5.44 -3.27
N ASP A 107 -13.28 4.44 -4.06
CA ASP A 107 -14.61 3.82 -4.08
C ASP A 107 -14.65 2.73 -2.99
N GLY A 108 -15.30 3.01 -1.86
CA GLY A 108 -15.35 2.08 -0.72
C GLY A 108 -15.72 2.75 0.61
N ARG A 109 -15.24 2.17 1.72
CA ARG A 109 -15.56 2.60 3.09
C ARG A 109 -14.98 3.97 3.47
N ALA A 110 -13.90 4.38 2.82
CA ALA A 110 -13.23 5.67 3.04
C ALA A 110 -12.95 6.32 1.68
N SER A 111 -13.12 7.65 1.61
CA SER A 111 -12.81 8.45 0.43
C SER A 111 -11.29 8.70 0.24
N GLU A 112 -10.53 8.50 1.31
CA GLU A 112 -9.08 8.65 1.40
C GLU A 112 -8.47 7.51 2.24
N ILE A 113 -7.31 7.01 1.82
CA ILE A 113 -6.51 6.02 2.57
C ILE A 113 -5.09 6.57 2.74
N VAL A 114 -4.55 6.51 3.96
CA VAL A 114 -3.19 6.96 4.27
C VAL A 114 -2.35 5.76 4.69
N ILE A 115 -1.23 5.55 4.00
CA ILE A 115 -0.24 4.52 4.33
C ILE A 115 1.08 5.24 4.66
N PRO A 116 1.49 5.31 5.93
CA PRO A 116 2.68 6.06 6.35
C PRO A 116 3.99 5.43 5.86
#